data_AF-A0A6L5ZHG6-F1
#
_entry.id   AF-A0A6L5ZHG6-F1
#
_cell.length_a   1.000
_cell.length_b   1.000
_cell.length_c   1.000
_cell.angle_alpha   90.00
_cell.angle_beta   90.00
_cell.angle_gamma   90.00
#
_symmetry.space_group_name_H-M   'P 1'
#
loop_
_entity.id
_entity.type
_entity.pdbx_description
1 polymer ?
#
loop_
_entity_poly.entity_id
_entity_poly.type
_entity_poly.pdbx_seq_one_letter_code
_entity_poly.pdbx_strand_id
1 'polypeptide(L)'
;MLIAVFVLVILLVLLGLFFATGLNKLRTQRVSVDEASAGVDVQLTRRAELIPNLIETVRGYMGHERDTLEAVTKARTDAQTASTIGEKSAADGEMRQALANVFAVAEGYPDLKASANFQQLQGELGRTEDLLAFARQYYNDACATLNRTLVTIPWSFLAGMSGVEKGVFYDAPDANTAPPQVSF
;
A
#
# COMPACT_ATOMS: atom_id res chain seq x y z
N MET A 1 33.09 45.61 17.38
CA MET A 1 31.91 45.01 18.06
C MET A 1 30.66 44.97 17.18
N LEU A 2 30.20 46.09 16.60
CA LEU A 2 28.99 46.11 15.77
C LEU A 2 28.99 45.12 14.59
N ILE A 3 30.11 44.99 13.87
CA ILE A 3 30.25 44.02 12.77
C ILE A 3 30.08 42.57 13.28
N ALA A 4 30.69 42.23 14.42
CA ALA A 4 30.58 40.89 15.00
C ALA A 4 29.13 40.59 15.45
N VAL A 5 28.44 41.58 16.02
CA VAL A 5 27.01 41.47 16.38
C VAL A 5 26.15 41.26 15.13
N PHE A 6 26.42 42.01 14.05
CA PHE A 6 25.67 41.87 12.80
C PHE A 6 25.89 40.49 12.15
N VAL A 7 27.13 39.99 12.13
CA VAL A 7 27.45 38.64 11.65
C VAL A 7 26.74 37.57 12.48
N LEU A 8 26.71 37.72 13.81
CA LEU A 8 26.01 36.78 14.69
C LEU A 8 24.50 36.77 14.42
N VAL A 9 23.88 37.94 14.25
CA VAL A 9 22.45 38.05 13.93
C VAL A 9 22.14 37.36 12.60
N ILE A 10 22.95 37.60 11.56
CA ILE A 10 22.77 36.94 10.26
C ILE A 10 22.87 35.41 10.41
N LEU A 11 23.88 34.91 11.14
CA LEU A 11 24.02 33.48 11.38
C LEU A 11 22.81 32.87 12.10
N LEU A 12 22.26 33.58 13.10
CA LEU A 12 21.05 33.14 13.80
C LEU A 12 19.83 33.12 12.88
N VAL A 13 19.67 34.12 12.01
CA VAL A 13 18.57 34.15 11.02
C VAL A 13 18.71 33.00 10.03
N LEU A 14 19.92 32.76 9.49
CA LEU A 14 20.17 31.65 8.57
C LEU A 14 19.91 30.29 9.24
N LEU A 15 20.30 30.14 10.50
CA LEU A 15 20.02 28.94 11.28
C LEU A 15 18.52 28.75 11.49
N GLY A 16 17.79 29.80 11.86
CA GLY A 16 16.33 29.74 12.00
C GLY A 16 15.63 29.33 10.71
N LEU A 17 16.04 29.90 9.58
CA LEU A 17 15.51 29.53 8.25
C LEU A 17 15.83 28.09 7.87
N PHE A 18 17.05 27.61 8.18
CA PHE A 18 17.45 26.22 7.97
C PHE A 18 16.54 25.24 8.73
N PHE A 19 16.28 25.51 10.01
CA PHE A 19 15.40 24.67 10.82
C PHE A 19 13.95 24.69 10.30
N ALA A 20 13.42 25.88 9.99
CA ALA A 20 12.06 26.02 9.47
C ALA A 20 11.85 25.27 8.15
N THR A 21 12.78 25.43 7.19
CA THR A 21 12.71 24.77 5.88
C THR A 21 12.86 23.26 5.99
N GLY A 22 13.79 22.77 6.81
CA GLY A 22 14.00 21.33 6.98
C GLY A 22 12.86 20.62 7.70
N LEU A 23 12.31 21.22 8.77
CA LEU A 23 11.14 20.69 9.46
C LEU A 23 9.91 20.64 8.55
N ASN A 24 9.65 21.71 7.79
CA ASN A 24 8.55 21.75 6.83
C ASN A 24 8.73 20.67 5.75
N LYS A 25 9.94 20.53 5.21
CA LYS A 25 10.25 19.51 4.20
C LYS A 25 9.94 18.09 4.67
N LEU A 26 10.41 17.70 5.86
CA LEU A 26 10.18 16.37 6.42
C LEU A 26 8.69 16.13 6.70
N ARG A 27 7.98 17.13 7.24
CA ARG A 27 6.54 17.02 7.50
C ARG A 27 5.73 16.93 6.22
N THR A 28 6.07 17.71 5.19
CA THR A 28 5.42 17.62 3.87
C THR A 28 5.61 16.23 3.27
N GLN A 29 6.81 15.65 3.34
CA GLN A 29 7.04 14.29 2.86
C GLN A 29 6.27 13.23 3.66
N ARG A 30 6.10 13.42 4.97
CA ARG A 30 5.24 12.54 5.78
C ARG A 30 3.78 12.59 5.31
N VAL A 31 3.26 13.78 5.04
CA VAL A 31 1.91 13.96 4.47
C VAL A 31 1.79 13.27 3.12
N SER A 32 2.80 13.38 2.23
CA SER A 32 2.78 12.67 0.94
C SER A 32 2.74 11.15 1.10
N VAL A 33 3.39 10.58 2.13
CA VAL A 33 3.29 9.15 2.46
C VAL A 33 1.87 8.79 2.92
N ASP A 34 1.25 9.62 3.76
CA ASP A 34 -0.12 9.40 4.23
C ASP A 34 -1.14 9.50 3.09
N GLU A 35 -0.99 10.48 2.20
CA GLU A 35 -1.79 10.62 0.98
C GLU A 35 -1.67 9.40 0.07
N ALA A 36 -0.44 8.91 -0.15
CA ALA A 36 -0.21 7.72 -0.96
C ALA A 36 -0.80 6.45 -0.31
N SER A 37 -0.72 6.33 1.03
CA SER A 37 -1.36 5.24 1.79
C SER A 37 -2.87 5.26 1.62
N ALA A 38 -3.49 6.44 1.70
CA ALA A 38 -4.94 6.58 1.47
C ALA A 38 -5.33 6.16 0.05
N GLY A 39 -4.49 6.44 -0.95
CA GLY A 39 -4.68 5.96 -2.32
C GLY A 39 -4.74 4.43 -2.43
N VAL A 40 -3.88 3.73 -1.70
CA VAL A 40 -3.91 2.26 -1.59
C VAL A 40 -5.22 1.79 -0.93
N ASP A 41 -5.62 2.43 0.17
CA ASP A 41 -6.83 2.07 0.91
C ASP A 41 -8.11 2.19 0.08
N VAL A 42 -8.19 3.22 -0.77
CA VAL A 42 -9.29 3.39 -1.71
C VAL A 42 -9.41 2.21 -2.68
N GLN A 43 -8.29 1.73 -3.23
CA GLN A 43 -8.32 0.61 -4.18
C GLN A 43 -8.61 -0.72 -3.49
N LEU A 44 -8.07 -0.95 -2.28
CA LEU A 44 -8.40 -2.13 -1.47
C LEU A 44 -9.89 -2.17 -1.13
N THR A 45 -10.45 -1.04 -0.70
CA THR A 45 -11.87 -0.90 -0.39
C THR A 45 -12.73 -1.19 -1.62
N ARG A 46 -12.42 -0.57 -2.76
CA ARG A 46 -13.12 -0.80 -4.02
C ARG A 46 -13.13 -2.29 -4.40
N ARG A 47 -11.99 -2.97 -4.26
CA ARG A 47 -11.92 -4.42 -4.56
C ARG A 47 -12.83 -5.21 -3.62
N ALA A 48 -12.79 -4.93 -2.32
CA ALA A 48 -13.61 -5.60 -1.31
C ALA A 48 -15.13 -5.38 -1.50
N GLU A 49 -15.52 -4.24 -2.08
CA GLU A 49 -16.91 -3.92 -2.44
C GLU A 49 -17.43 -4.71 -3.65
N LEU A 50 -16.55 -5.14 -4.57
CA LEU A 50 -16.93 -5.95 -5.73
C LEU A 50 -17.12 -7.44 -5.39
N ILE A 51 -16.51 -7.91 -4.30
CA ILE A 51 -16.51 -9.32 -3.92
C ILE A 51 -17.92 -9.91 -3.67
N PRO A 52 -18.86 -9.24 -2.97
CA PRO A 52 -20.21 -9.79 -2.78
C PRO A 52 -20.93 -10.07 -4.10
N ASN A 53 -20.83 -9.16 -5.07
CA ASN A 53 -21.43 -9.32 -6.41
C ASN A 53 -20.77 -10.47 -7.18
N LEU A 54 -19.45 -10.65 -7.04
CA LEU A 54 -18.74 -11.80 -7.59
C LEU A 54 -19.25 -13.10 -6.97
N ILE A 55 -19.35 -13.18 -5.64
CA ILE A 55 -19.83 -14.37 -4.93
C ILE A 55 -21.26 -14.72 -5.36
N GLU A 56 -22.16 -13.74 -5.47
CA GLU A 56 -23.54 -13.96 -5.90
C GLU A 56 -23.60 -14.48 -7.33
N THR A 57 -22.85 -13.86 -8.24
CA THR A 57 -22.77 -14.29 -9.64
C THR A 57 -22.24 -15.72 -9.74
N VAL A 58 -21.13 -16.02 -9.05
CA VAL A 58 -20.53 -17.36 -9.07
C VAL A 58 -21.46 -18.40 -8.45
N ARG A 59 -22.11 -18.10 -7.33
CA ARG A 59 -23.05 -19.01 -6.64
C ARG A 59 -24.24 -19.40 -7.51
N GLY A 60 -24.70 -18.52 -8.41
CA GLY A 60 -25.77 -18.82 -9.35
C GLY A 60 -25.46 -19.95 -10.34
N TYR A 61 -24.18 -20.21 -10.61
CA TYR A 61 -23.72 -21.23 -11.56
C TYR A 61 -22.96 -22.38 -10.89
N MET A 62 -22.25 -22.11 -9.79
CA MET A 62 -21.33 -23.04 -9.13
C MET A 62 -21.90 -23.53 -7.79
N GLY A 63 -22.92 -24.40 -7.86
CA GLY A 63 -23.67 -24.88 -6.69
C GLY A 63 -22.87 -25.74 -5.68
N HIS A 64 -21.69 -26.24 -6.06
CA HIS A 64 -20.89 -27.16 -5.22
C HIS A 64 -19.55 -26.59 -4.75
N GLU A 65 -19.23 -25.34 -5.08
CA GLU A 65 -17.90 -24.73 -4.90
C GLU A 65 -17.81 -23.90 -3.61
N ARG A 66 -18.16 -24.54 -2.50
CA ARG A 66 -18.28 -23.88 -1.20
C ARG A 66 -16.93 -23.41 -0.67
N ASP A 67 -15.92 -24.27 -0.75
CA ASP A 67 -14.57 -23.98 -0.24
C ASP A 67 -13.96 -22.77 -0.96
N THR A 68 -14.16 -22.68 -2.29
CA THR A 68 -13.70 -21.55 -3.12
C THR A 68 -14.38 -20.25 -2.69
N LEU A 69 -15.70 -20.25 -2.50
CA LEU A 69 -16.46 -19.06 -2.07
C LEU A 69 -16.18 -18.67 -0.61
N GLU A 70 -15.91 -19.64 0.25
CA GLU A 70 -15.52 -19.41 1.65
C GLU A 70 -14.15 -18.75 1.74
N ALA A 71 -13.16 -19.23 0.96
CA ALA A 71 -11.84 -18.63 0.89
C ALA A 71 -11.89 -17.15 0.48
N VAL A 72 -12.72 -16.81 -0.51
CA VAL A 72 -12.91 -15.42 -0.95
C VAL A 72 -13.62 -14.58 0.10
N THR A 73 -14.62 -15.15 0.78
CA THR A 73 -15.34 -14.47 1.87
C THR A 73 -14.39 -14.16 3.02
N LYS A 74 -13.55 -15.13 3.41
CA LYS A 74 -12.53 -14.95 4.43
C LYS A 74 -11.53 -13.87 4.02
N ALA A 75 -10.95 -13.97 2.83
CA ALA A 75 -9.99 -12.98 2.34
C ALA A 75 -10.58 -11.57 2.31
N ARG A 76 -11.88 -11.42 2.02
CA ARG A 76 -12.58 -10.13 2.10
C ARG A 76 -12.63 -9.61 3.53
N THR A 77 -12.99 -10.46 4.49
CA THR A 77 -13.01 -10.09 5.91
C THR A 77 -11.62 -9.67 6.38
N ASP A 78 -10.58 -10.42 6.03
CA ASP A 78 -9.20 -10.12 6.42
C ASP A 78 -8.72 -8.79 5.79
N ALA A 79 -9.09 -8.52 4.54
CA ALA A 79 -8.83 -7.23 3.89
C ALA A 79 -9.55 -6.05 4.55
N GLN A 80 -10.72 -6.27 5.16
CA GLN A 80 -11.49 -5.23 5.85
C GLN A 80 -11.00 -4.96 7.28
N THR A 81 -10.36 -5.94 7.92
CA THR A 81 -9.84 -5.81 9.29
C THR A 81 -8.38 -5.36 9.33
N ALA A 82 -7.64 -5.52 8.23
CA ALA A 82 -6.26 -5.09 8.09
C ALA A 82 -6.09 -3.57 8.33
N SER A 83 -5.26 -3.22 9.31
CA SER A 83 -5.08 -1.84 9.77
C SER A 83 -3.71 -1.27 9.39
N THR A 84 -2.66 -2.09 9.52
CA THR A 84 -1.30 -1.69 9.19
C THR A 84 -0.95 -1.99 7.73
N ILE A 85 0.10 -1.35 7.21
CA ILE A 85 0.56 -1.60 5.84
C ILE A 85 0.98 -3.06 5.62
N GLY A 86 1.62 -3.68 6.61
CA GLY A 86 1.98 -5.10 6.55
C GLY A 86 0.76 -6.02 6.54
N GLU A 87 -0.22 -5.78 7.41
CA GLU A 87 -1.49 -6.52 7.42
C GLU A 87 -2.24 -6.37 6.10
N LYS A 88 -2.30 -5.14 5.56
CA LYS A 88 -2.96 -4.85 4.28
C LYS A 88 -2.28 -5.57 3.12
N SER A 89 -0.95 -5.62 3.11
CA SER A 89 -0.16 -6.33 2.11
C SER A 89 -0.37 -7.85 2.17
N ALA A 90 -0.40 -8.42 3.38
CA ALA A 90 -0.70 -9.83 3.57
C ALA A 90 -2.12 -10.19 3.11
N ALA A 91 -3.12 -9.43 3.56
CA ALA A 91 -4.52 -9.63 3.15
C ALA A 91 -4.73 -9.40 1.65
N ASP A 92 -3.99 -8.47 1.04
CA ASP A 92 -3.97 -8.27 -0.42
C ASP A 92 -3.49 -9.54 -1.14
N GLY A 93 -2.38 -10.13 -0.69
CA GLY A 93 -1.85 -11.38 -1.22
C GLY A 93 -2.85 -12.53 -1.14
N GLU A 94 -3.51 -12.70 0.01
CA GLU A 94 -4.54 -13.74 0.20
C GLU A 94 -5.75 -13.52 -0.72
N MET A 95 -6.23 -12.28 -0.85
CA MET A 95 -7.32 -11.94 -1.76
C MET A 95 -6.96 -12.23 -3.22
N ARG A 96 -5.75 -11.89 -3.66
CA ARG A 96 -5.28 -12.19 -5.02
C ARG A 96 -5.26 -13.69 -5.28
N GLN A 97 -4.79 -14.49 -4.32
CA GLN A 97 -4.79 -15.95 -4.43
C GLN A 97 -6.22 -16.52 -4.48
N ALA A 98 -7.12 -16.02 -3.64
CA ALA A 98 -8.52 -16.46 -3.61
C ALA A 98 -9.23 -16.14 -4.94
N LEU A 99 -9.02 -14.94 -5.49
CA LEU A 99 -9.57 -14.54 -6.79
C LEU A 99 -9.00 -15.37 -7.94
N ALA A 100 -7.69 -15.67 -7.92
CA ALA A 100 -7.08 -16.55 -8.91
C ALA A 100 -7.73 -17.94 -8.89
N ASN A 101 -8.00 -18.49 -7.71
CA ASN A 101 -8.70 -19.77 -7.56
C ASN A 101 -10.13 -19.71 -8.13
N VAL A 102 -10.89 -18.65 -7.85
CA VAL A 102 -12.24 -18.47 -8.44
C VAL A 102 -12.18 -18.48 -9.96
N PHE A 103 -11.26 -17.72 -10.55
CA PHE A 103 -11.14 -17.66 -12.01
C PHE A 103 -10.68 -18.98 -12.61
N ALA A 104 -9.79 -19.72 -11.94
CA ALA A 104 -9.37 -21.05 -12.37
C ALA A 104 -10.53 -22.05 -12.35
N VAL A 105 -11.34 -22.04 -11.28
CA VAL A 105 -12.51 -22.93 -11.21
C VAL A 105 -13.57 -22.54 -12.24
N ALA A 106 -13.77 -21.24 -12.50
CA ALA A 106 -14.72 -20.76 -13.51
C ALA A 106 -14.44 -21.26 -14.93
N GLU A 107 -13.20 -21.66 -15.26
CA GLU A 107 -12.86 -22.30 -16.54
C GLU A 107 -13.61 -23.63 -16.75
N GLY A 108 -13.98 -24.32 -15.66
CA GLY A 108 -14.81 -25.53 -15.70
C GLY A 108 -16.29 -25.29 -15.93
N TYR A 109 -16.74 -24.02 -15.95
CA TYR A 109 -18.15 -23.62 -16.04
C TYR A 109 -18.39 -22.69 -17.24
N PRO A 110 -18.63 -23.22 -18.46
CA PRO A 110 -18.79 -22.42 -19.67
C PRO A 110 -19.88 -21.35 -19.59
N ASP A 111 -21.01 -21.66 -18.96
CA ASP A 111 -22.14 -20.73 -18.81
C ASP A 111 -21.80 -19.53 -17.91
N LEU A 112 -21.02 -19.76 -16.83
CA LEU A 112 -20.51 -18.69 -15.98
C LEU A 112 -19.51 -17.83 -16.73
N LYS A 113 -18.57 -18.46 -17.45
CA LYS A 113 -17.55 -17.78 -18.24
C LYS A 113 -18.17 -16.92 -19.35
N ALA A 114 -19.29 -17.35 -19.92
CA ALA A 114 -20.05 -16.60 -20.91
C ALA A 114 -20.97 -15.53 -20.31
N SER A 115 -21.17 -15.51 -18.99
CA SER A 115 -22.01 -14.54 -18.32
C SER A 115 -21.40 -13.13 -18.40
N ALA A 116 -22.14 -12.19 -18.99
CA ALA A 116 -21.71 -10.80 -19.13
C ALA A 116 -21.40 -10.15 -17.77
N ASN A 117 -22.18 -10.46 -16.73
CA ASN A 117 -21.94 -9.95 -15.37
C ASN A 117 -20.62 -10.45 -14.79
N PHE A 118 -20.29 -11.72 -15.01
CA PHE A 118 -19.03 -12.31 -14.54
C PHE A 118 -17.82 -11.70 -15.28
N GLN A 119 -17.91 -11.56 -16.60
CA GLN A 119 -16.87 -10.93 -17.41
C GLN A 119 -16.64 -9.46 -17.01
N GLN A 120 -17.72 -8.72 -16.72
CA GLN A 120 -17.62 -7.34 -16.24
C GLN A 120 -16.89 -7.29 -14.89
N LEU A 121 -17.31 -8.11 -13.91
CA LEU A 121 -16.68 -8.14 -12.59
C LEU A 121 -15.20 -8.55 -12.65
N GLN A 122 -14.87 -9.54 -13.48
CA GLN A 122 -13.48 -9.93 -13.73
C GLN A 122 -12.66 -8.76 -14.28
N GLY A 123 -13.21 -8.01 -15.24
CA GLY A 123 -12.56 -6.82 -15.80
C GLY A 123 -12.39 -5.69 -14.78
N GLU A 124 -13.41 -5.43 -13.94
CA GLU A 124 -13.34 -4.41 -12.89
C GLU A 124 -12.34 -4.76 -11.79
N LEU A 125 -12.29 -6.04 -11.38
CA LEU A 125 -11.31 -6.55 -10.42
C LEU A 125 -9.89 -6.46 -11.00
N GLY A 126 -9.69 -6.86 -12.26
CA GLY A 126 -8.39 -6.73 -12.94
C GLY A 126 -7.93 -5.27 -13.02
N ARG A 127 -8.82 -4.36 -13.43
CA ARG A 127 -8.51 -2.92 -13.44
C ARG A 127 -8.19 -2.37 -12.06
N THR A 128 -8.86 -2.87 -11.02
CA THR A 128 -8.58 -2.46 -9.64
C THR A 128 -7.21 -2.97 -9.19
N GLU A 129 -6.81 -4.17 -9.60
CA GLU A 129 -5.46 -4.71 -9.34
C GLU A 129 -4.37 -3.88 -10.02
N ASP A 130 -4.57 -3.45 -11.27
CA ASP A 130 -3.62 -2.59 -11.99
C ASP A 130 -3.46 -1.23 -11.28
N LEU A 131 -4.58 -0.62 -10.86
CA LEU A 131 -4.58 0.64 -10.11
C LEU A 131 -3.93 0.46 -8.72
N LEU A 132 -4.17 -0.67 -8.06
CA LEU A 132 -3.57 -0.99 -6.78
C LEU A 132 -2.05 -1.21 -6.92
N ALA A 133 -1.58 -1.86 -7.99
CA ALA A 133 -0.15 -1.98 -8.29
C ALA A 133 0.52 -0.60 -8.43
N PHE A 134 -0.10 0.32 -9.17
CA PHE A 134 0.39 1.69 -9.28
C PHE A 134 0.36 2.43 -7.94
N ALA A 135 -0.73 2.30 -7.15
CA ALA A 135 -0.85 2.93 -5.84
C ALA A 135 0.23 2.44 -4.86
N ARG A 136 0.53 1.14 -4.87
CA ARG A 136 1.62 0.53 -4.06
C ARG A 136 2.98 1.09 -4.46
N GLN A 137 3.25 1.18 -5.76
CA GLN A 137 4.48 1.78 -6.26
C GLN A 137 4.61 3.24 -5.80
N TYR A 138 3.55 4.03 -5.99
CA TYR A 138 3.53 5.44 -5.59
C TYR A 138 3.76 5.63 -4.07
N TYR A 139 3.13 4.78 -3.25
CA TYR A 139 3.38 4.73 -1.81
C TYR A 139 4.83 4.39 -1.47
N ASN A 140 5.39 3.35 -2.10
CA ASN A 140 6.78 2.96 -1.90
C ASN A 140 7.75 4.08 -2.32
N ASP A 141 7.47 4.79 -3.41
CA ASP A 141 8.28 5.93 -3.87
C ASP A 141 8.23 7.11 -2.88
N ALA A 142 7.06 7.40 -2.32
CA ALA A 142 6.89 8.39 -1.26
C ALA A 142 7.68 8.01 0.01
N CYS A 143 7.56 6.75 0.46
CA CYS A 143 8.32 6.20 1.57
C CYS A 143 9.83 6.28 1.31
N ALA A 144 10.28 5.93 0.10
CA ALA A 144 11.69 5.95 -0.26
C ALA A 144 12.24 7.38 -0.26
N THR A 145 11.45 8.34 -0.74
CA THR A 145 11.80 9.77 -0.74
C THR A 145 11.92 10.30 0.69
N LEU A 146 10.97 9.98 1.56
CA LEU A 146 11.01 10.35 2.97
C LEU A 146 12.23 9.71 3.67
N ASN A 147 12.38 8.39 3.53
CA ASN A 147 13.45 7.62 4.17
C ASN A 147 14.84 8.11 3.73
N ARG A 148 15.01 8.42 2.44
CA ARG A 148 16.24 9.01 1.92
C ARG A 148 16.50 10.38 2.53
N THR A 149 15.48 11.23 2.63
CA THR A 149 15.62 12.57 3.21
C THR A 149 16.00 12.49 4.70
N LEU A 150 15.42 11.56 5.46
CA LEU A 150 15.75 11.35 6.88
C LEU A 150 17.22 10.96 7.12
N VAL A 151 17.88 10.30 6.16
CA VAL A 151 19.29 9.88 6.31
C VAL A 151 20.29 10.82 5.63
N THR A 152 19.82 11.76 4.81
CA THR A 152 20.69 12.64 4.00
C THR A 152 21.02 13.93 4.74
N ILE A 153 22.30 14.29 4.79
CA ILE A 153 22.76 15.60 5.29
C ILE A 153 22.31 16.70 4.30
N PRO A 154 21.79 17.84 4.78
CA PRO A 154 21.77 18.28 6.18
C PRO A 154 20.49 17.93 6.96
N TRP A 155 19.52 17.25 6.35
CA TRP A 155 18.20 16.99 6.94
C TRP A 155 18.23 15.95 8.06
N SER A 156 19.19 15.03 8.05
CA SER A 156 19.32 14.00 9.08
C SER A 156 19.48 14.55 10.50
N PHE A 157 20.06 15.75 10.66
CA PHE A 157 20.16 16.44 11.95
C PHE A 157 18.79 16.87 12.51
N LEU A 158 17.80 17.06 11.64
CA LEU A 158 16.46 17.51 12.00
C LEU A 158 15.47 16.35 12.15
N ALA A 159 15.86 15.12 11.78
CA ALA A 159 14.98 13.95 11.81
C ALA A 159 14.35 13.73 13.19
N GLY A 160 15.16 13.66 14.25
CA GLY A 160 14.66 13.45 15.62
C GLY A 160 13.74 14.57 16.14
N MET A 161 14.02 15.82 15.76
CA MET A 161 13.20 16.97 16.17
C MET A 161 11.92 17.10 15.33
N SER A 162 11.90 16.57 14.10
CA SER A 162 10.73 16.65 13.22
C SER A 162 9.54 15.82 13.69
N GLY A 163 9.79 14.78 14.50
CA GLY A 163 8.80 13.78 14.88
C GLY A 163 8.38 12.86 13.73
N VAL A 164 9.11 12.89 12.62
CA VAL A 164 8.81 12.09 11.43
C VAL A 164 9.62 10.80 11.47
N GLU A 165 8.90 9.67 11.45
CA GLU A 165 9.48 8.34 11.40
C GLU A 165 9.66 7.86 9.97
N LYS A 166 10.45 6.79 9.80
CA LYS A 166 10.64 6.15 8.50
C LYS A 166 9.32 5.54 8.02
N GLY A 167 9.01 5.73 6.75
CA GLY A 167 7.92 5.03 6.08
C GLY A 167 8.26 3.54 5.93
N VAL A 168 7.28 2.68 6.20
CA VAL A 168 7.35 1.24 5.93
C VAL A 168 6.99 1.02 4.46
N PHE A 169 7.64 0.09 3.76
CA PHE A 169 7.25 -0.24 2.38
C PHE A 169 6.08 -1.22 2.37
N TYR A 170 5.23 -1.13 1.35
CA TYR A 170 4.05 -1.98 1.20
C TYR A 170 4.43 -3.46 1.03
N ASP A 171 5.49 -3.72 0.27
CA ASP A 171 6.01 -5.06 0.04
C ASP A 171 7.22 -5.35 0.92
N ALA A 172 7.38 -4.68 2.06
CA ALA A 172 8.36 -5.14 3.03
C ALA A 172 7.86 -6.49 3.53
N PRO A 173 8.45 -7.64 3.11
CA PRO A 173 8.33 -8.79 3.97
C PRO A 173 8.99 -8.35 5.26
N ASP A 174 8.57 -8.89 6.40
CA ASP A 174 9.35 -8.75 7.62
C ASP A 174 10.83 -8.82 7.29
N ALA A 175 11.65 -7.96 7.89
CA ALA A 175 13.08 -7.82 7.63
C ALA A 175 13.92 -9.09 7.92
N ASN A 176 13.34 -10.28 7.75
CA ASN A 176 13.85 -11.64 7.87
C ASN A 176 13.20 -12.59 6.85
N THR A 177 13.15 -12.27 5.54
CA THR A 177 13.16 -13.36 4.54
C THR A 177 14.60 -13.86 4.46
N ALA A 178 14.96 -14.77 5.36
CA ALA A 178 16.22 -15.48 5.26
C ALA A 178 16.30 -16.08 3.84
N PRO A 179 17.40 -15.86 3.09
CA PRO A 179 17.54 -16.43 1.76
C PRO A 179 17.39 -17.96 1.85
N PRO A 180 16.78 -18.61 0.84
CA PRO A 180 16.63 -20.06 0.86
C PRO A 180 18.02 -20.69 1.01
N GLN A 181 18.21 -21.49 2.06
CA GLN A 181 19.43 -22.25 2.24
C GLN A 181 19.43 -23.37 1.20
N VAL A 182 20.22 -23.18 0.14
CA VAL A 182 20.47 -24.22 -0.84
C VAL A 182 21.51 -25.16 -0.25
N SER A 183 21.09 -26.34 0.19
CA SER A 183 21.99 -27.46 0.44
C SER A 183 22.23 -28.21 -0.88
N PHE A 184 23.50 -28.37 -1.26
CA PHE A 184 23.90 -29.32 -2.29
C PHE A 184 23.86 -30.76 -1.76
#